data_AF-A0A5B0GGL3-F1
#
_entry.id   AF-A0A5B0GGL3-F1
#
_cell.length_a   1.000
_cell.length_b   1.000
_cell.length_c   1.000
_cell.angle_alpha   90.00
_cell.angle_beta   90.00
_cell.angle_gamma   90.00
#
_symmetry.space_group_name_H-M   'P 1'
#
loop_
_entity.id
_entity.type
_entity.pdbx_description
1 polymer ?
#
loop_
_entity_poly.entity_id
_entity_poly.type
_entity_poly.pdbx_seq_one_letter_code
_entity_poly.pdbx_strand_id
1 'polypeptide(L)' 'MGICCASRAVSQLESHLRTRLLNRTTRHIALTEAGQRYLHRCERILADIDEAEAEAADAQARPSGRL' A
#
# COMPACT_ATOMS: atom_id res chain seq x y z
N MET A 1 -15.26 -8.72 4.56
CA MET A 1 -13.95 -9.38 4.28
C MET A 1 -13.05 -9.17 5.48
N GLY A 2 -12.73 -10.25 6.20
CA GLY A 2 -12.39 -10.24 7.64
C GLY A 2 -11.06 -9.59 8.02
N ILE A 3 -11.04 -9.00 9.20
CA ILE A 3 -9.90 -8.30 9.84
C ILE A 3 -8.65 -9.21 9.97
N CYS A 4 -8.80 -10.54 9.87
CA CYS A 4 -7.71 -11.52 9.92
C CYS A 4 -6.79 -11.53 8.67
N CYS A 5 -7.26 -11.08 7.51
CA CYS A 5 -6.43 -11.06 6.29
C CYS A 5 -5.34 -9.99 6.41
N ALA A 6 -5.76 -8.80 6.87
CA ALA A 6 -4.89 -7.64 7.03
C ALA A 6 -3.82 -7.88 8.10
N SER A 7 -4.20 -8.43 9.25
CA SER A 7 -3.22 -8.68 10.33
C SER A 7 -2.16 -9.71 9.94
N ARG A 8 -2.53 -10.74 9.17
CA ARG A 8 -1.63 -11.78 8.65
C ARG A 8 -0.72 -11.25 7.54
N ALA A 9 -1.27 -10.45 6.63
CA ALA A 9 -0.49 -9.79 5.58
C ALA A 9 0.60 -8.89 6.19
N VAL A 10 0.26 -8.08 7.20
CA VAL A 10 1.24 -7.24 7.88
C VAL A 10 2.29 -8.08 8.62
N SER A 11 1.92 -9.16 9.30
CA SER A 11 2.92 -9.99 9.98
C SER A 11 3.87 -10.72 9.01
N GLN A 12 3.41 -11.07 7.81
CA GLN A 12 4.28 -11.59 6.75
C GLN A 12 5.24 -10.52 6.24
N LEU A 13 4.75 -9.30 6.09
CA LEU A 13 5.55 -8.16 5.67
C LEU A 13 6.63 -7.81 6.71
N GLU A 14 6.27 -7.77 8.00
CA GLU A 14 7.22 -7.56 9.10
C GLU A 14 8.31 -8.65 9.14
N SER A 15 7.95 -9.90 8.82
CA SER A 15 8.89 -11.01 8.73
C SER A 15 9.89 -10.83 7.57
N HIS A 16 9.40 -10.43 6.39
CA HIS A 16 10.26 -10.15 5.23
C HIS A 16 11.19 -8.96 5.46
N LEU A 17 10.68 -7.87 6.04
CA LEU A 17 11.45 -6.67 6.36
C LEU A 17 12.32 -6.82 7.62
N ARG A 18 12.16 -7.94 8.36
CA ARG A 18 12.79 -8.19 9.68
C ARG A 18 12.65 -7.00 10.64
N THR A 19 11.56 -6.24 10.52
CA THR A 19 11.31 -4.99 11.23
C THR A 19 9.87 -4.97 11.69
N ARG A 20 9.65 -4.55 12.95
CA ARG A 20 8.29 -4.31 13.46
C ARG A 20 7.80 -2.98 12.92
N LEU A 21 6.71 -3.03 12.16
CA LEU A 21 6.02 -1.87 11.59
C LEU A 21 4.85 -1.45 12.49
N LEU A 22 4.27 -2.39 13.24
CA LEU A 22 3.15 -2.16 14.14
C LEU A 22 3.49 -2.62 15.56
N ASN A 23 3.35 -1.73 16.54
CA ASN A 23 3.24 -2.07 17.94
C ASN A 23 1.77 -2.38 18.26
N ARG A 24 1.43 -3.67 18.30
CA ARG A 24 0.14 -4.15 18.78
C ARG A 24 0.20 -4.31 20.29
N THR A 25 -0.36 -3.34 21.02
CA THR A 25 -0.76 -3.57 22.41
C THR A 25 -2.20 -4.07 22.40
N THR A 26 -2.61 -4.91 23.35
CA THR A 26 -3.94 -5.56 23.40
C THR A 26 -5.14 -4.61 23.37
N ARG A 27 -4.89 -3.30 23.48
CA ARG A 27 -5.90 -2.24 23.46
C ARG A 27 -5.68 -1.19 22.35
N HIS A 28 -4.46 -1.08 21.79
CA HIS A 28 -4.12 -0.10 20.75
C HIS A 28 -3.06 -0.61 19.76
N ILE A 29 -3.28 -0.34 18.47
CA ILE A 29 -2.31 -0.56 17.40
C ILE A 29 -1.65 0.79 17.11
N ALA A 30 -0.33 0.87 17.30
CA ALA A 30 0.47 2.05 16.96
C ALA A 30 1.49 1.70 15.87
N LEU A 31 1.73 2.61 14.93
CA LEU A 31 2.83 2.46 13.98
C LEU A 31 4.17 2.75 14.67
N THR A 32 5.20 2.00 14.32
CA THR A 32 6.58 2.33 14.71
C THR A 32 7.12 3.43 13.79
N GLU A 33 8.24 4.04 14.17
CA GLU A 33 8.97 5.01 13.32
C GLU A 33 9.28 4.41 11.94
N ALA A 34 9.72 3.15 11.90
CA ALA A 34 9.93 2.41 10.66
C ALA A 34 8.62 2.13 9.90
N GLY A 35 7.55 1.82 10.63
CA GLY A 35 6.19 1.66 10.09
C GLY A 35 5.68 2.92 9.39
N GLN A 36 5.86 4.09 9.99
CA GLN A 36 5.45 5.37 9.40
C GLN A 36 6.25 5.68 8.13
N ARG A 37 7.57 5.50 8.14
CA ARG A 37 8.41 5.71 6.95
C ARG A 37 8.05 4.75 5.82
N TYR A 38 7.78 3.49 6.16
CA TYR A 38 7.38 2.48 5.20
C TYR A 38 6.01 2.81 4.58
N LEU A 39 5.02 3.14 5.41
CA LEU A 39 3.69 3.54 4.97
C LEU A 39 3.76 4.72 4.01
N HIS A 40 4.47 5.79 4.39
CA HIS A 40 4.63 6.97 3.54
C HIS A 40 5.25 6.64 2.18
N ARG A 41 6.20 5.69 2.14
CA ARG A 41 6.84 5.26 0.91
C ARG A 41 5.91 4.39 0.06
N CYS A 42 5.12 3.53 0.67
CA CYS A 42 4.08 2.77 -0.01
C CYS A 42 2.99 3.66 -0.59
N GLU A 43 2.51 4.65 0.15
CA GLU A 43 1.52 5.63 -0.34
C GLU A 43 2.02 6.36 -1.58
N ARG A 44 3.30 6.77 -1.58
CA ARG A 44 3.93 7.37 -2.76
C ARG A 44 3.99 6.41 -3.94
N ILE A 45 4.44 5.18 -3.72
CA ILE A 45 4.52 4.17 -4.80
C ILE A 45 3.13 3.88 -5.37
N LEU A 46 2.11 3.78 -4.52
CA LEU A 46 0.73 3.56 -4.98
C LEU A 46 0.22 4.76 -5.79
N ALA A 47 0.51 5.99 -5.35
CA ALA A 47 0.19 7.18 -6.12
C ALA A 47 0.91 7.22 -7.47
N ASP A 48 2.20 6.87 -7.51
CA ASP A 48 2.98 6.78 -8.74
C ASP A 48 2.42 5.69 -9.69
N ILE A 49 1.93 4.57 -9.14
CA ILE A 49 1.26 3.51 -9.91
C ILE A 49 -0.09 4.00 -10.44
N ASP A 50 -0.91 4.63 -9.60
CA ASP A 50 -2.20 5.21 -10.03
C ASP A 50 -1.99 6.26 -11.13
N GLU A 51 -0.96 7.09 -11.02
CA GLU A 51 -0.59 8.07 -12.04
C GLU A 51 -0.11 7.37 -13.33
N ALA A 52 0.74 6.35 -13.23
CA ALA A 52 1.17 5.57 -14.39
C ALA A 52 0.02 4.78 -15.05
N GLU A 53 -0.93 4.26 -14.26
CA GLU A 53 -2.15 3.62 -14.76
C GLU A 53 -3.07 4.64 -15.41
N ALA A 54 -3.22 5.84 -14.83
CA ALA A 54 -3.97 6.92 -15.43
C ALA A 54 -3.34 7.39 -16.75
N GLU A 55 -2.03 7.56 -16.81
CA GLU A 55 -1.30 7.89 -18.04
C GLU A 55 -1.44 6.78 -19.09
N ALA A 56 -1.34 5.51 -18.70
CA ALA A 56 -1.53 4.37 -19.61
C ALA A 56 -2.98 4.25 -20.07
N ALA A 57 -3.95 4.52 -19.19
CA ALA A 57 -5.37 4.55 -19.51
C ALA A 57 -5.73 5.74 -20.40
N ASP A 58 -5.17 6.93 -20.17
CA ASP A 58 -5.31 8.11 -21.03
C ASP A 58 -4.62 7.89 -22.39
N ALA A 59 -3.47 7.22 -22.41
CA ALA A 59 -2.80 6.77 -23.63
C ALA A 59 -3.63 5.72 -24.39
N GLN A 60 -4.39 4.88 -23.69
CA GLN A 60 -5.39 4.00 -24.31
C GLN A 60 -6.68 4.73 -24.71
N ALA A 61 -7.07 5.80 -23.99
CA ALA A 61 -8.33 6.52 -24.17
C ALA A 61 -8.31 7.54 -25.31
N ARG A 62 -7.22 7.69 -26.07
CA ARG A 62 -7.21 8.56 -27.25
C ARG A 62 -6.28 8.06 -28.37
N PRO A 63 -6.79 7.61 -29.56
CA PRO A 63 -8.18 7.37 -29.94
C PRO A 63 -8.41 6.05 -30.73
N SER A 64 -9.28 5.14 -30.26
CA SER A 64 -10.09 4.36 -31.21
C SER A 64 -11.41 5.09 -31.44
N GLY A 65 -11.42 5.92 -32.48
CA GLY A 65 -12.62 6.17 -33.30
C GLY A 65 -13.76 6.96 -32.69
N ARG A 66 -13.90 8.20 -33.16
CA ARG A 66 -15.20 8.80 -33.49
C ARG A 66 -16.09 7.77 -34.19
N LEU A 67 -17.31 7.55 -33.68
CA LEU A 67 -18.60 7.44 -34.39
C LEU A 67 -19.73 7.32 -33.35
#